data_AF-A0A1S9C714-F1
#
_entry.id   AF-A0A1S9C714-F1
#
_cell.length_a   1.000
_cell.length_b   1.000
_cell.length_c   1.000
_cell.angle_alpha   90.00
_cell.angle_beta   90.00
_cell.angle_gamma   90.00
#
_symmetry.space_group_name_H-M   'P 1'
#
loop_
_entity.id
_entity.type
_entity.pdbx_description
1 polymer ?
#
loop_
_entity_poly.entity_id
_entity_poly.type
_entity_poly.pdbx_seq_one_letter_code
_entity_poly.pdbx_strand_id
1 'polypeptide(L)'
;MLKKQIITINIYILFEPDSLSYERTKDNINNENLKNVEIFNIGAWSKKDTLNFSNTGNGGSRIINNSNHKIEVDSLDNVLGDTPVTFIKMDIEGAELEALIGAKEIIQKYKPHLAISLYHKPEDIFEIPLYIKELVPEYKLYLRQYGLHSNWELVLHAFI
;
A
#
# COMPACT_ATOMS: atom_id res chain seq x y z
N MET A 1 32.39 -5.33 -6.65
CA MET A 1 31.49 -6.34 -6.05
C MET A 1 30.58 -5.64 -5.06
N LEU A 2 29.29 -5.45 -5.41
CA LEU A 2 28.29 -4.96 -4.47
C LEU A 2 28.04 -6.04 -3.42
N LYS A 3 28.37 -5.76 -2.15
CA LYS A 3 28.02 -6.64 -1.04
C LYS A 3 26.49 -6.68 -0.96
N LYS A 4 25.88 -7.85 -1.24
CA LYS A 4 24.46 -8.09 -0.91
C LYS A 4 24.32 -7.95 0.60
N GLN A 5 23.75 -6.83 1.05
CA GLN A 5 23.36 -6.67 2.44
C GLN A 5 22.15 -7.58 2.66
N ILE A 6 22.27 -8.53 3.59
CA ILE A 6 21.16 -9.40 3.97
C ILE A 6 20.21 -8.53 4.79
N ILE A 7 19.12 -8.08 4.16
CA ILE A 7 18.02 -7.40 4.84
C ILE A 7 17.28 -8.49 5.62
N THR A 8 17.27 -8.38 6.95
CA THR A 8 16.41 -9.22 7.79
C THR A 8 15.06 -8.53 7.90
N ILE A 9 14.00 -9.18 7.43
CA ILE A 9 12.64 -8.66 7.51
C ILE A 9 12.03 -9.16 8.81
N ASN A 10 11.67 -8.22 9.68
CA ASN A 10 11.09 -8.55 10.97
C ASN A 10 9.65 -9.05 10.84
N ILE A 11 8.82 -8.35 10.06
CA ILE A 11 7.40 -8.66 9.87
C ILE A 11 6.89 -8.10 8.54
N TYR A 12 5.93 -8.81 7.94
CA TYR A 12 5.07 -8.31 6.87
C TYR A 12 3.67 -8.07 7.42
N ILE A 13 3.12 -6.90 7.13
CA ILE A 13 1.77 -6.52 7.52
C ILE A 13 1.01 -6.24 6.23
N LEU A 14 -0.01 -7.04 5.97
CA LEU A 14 -0.77 -7.05 4.73
C LEU A 14 -2.19 -6.53 4.97
N PHE A 15 -2.66 -5.67 4.08
CA PHE A 15 -4.03 -5.17 4.05
C PHE A 15 -4.65 -5.65 2.75
N GLU A 16 -5.68 -6.49 2.84
CA GLU A 16 -6.36 -7.07 1.67
C GLU A 16 -7.87 -7.09 1.92
N PRO A 17 -8.62 -6.10 1.40
CA PRO A 17 -10.07 -6.03 1.61
C PRO A 17 -10.88 -7.01 0.78
N ASP A 18 -10.38 -7.48 -0.37
CA ASP A 18 -11.10 -8.44 -1.19
C ASP A 18 -11.07 -9.80 -0.50
N SER A 19 -12.24 -10.28 -0.07
CA SER A 19 -12.34 -11.52 0.71
C SER A 19 -11.79 -12.75 0.00
N LEU A 20 -11.89 -12.82 -1.34
CA LEU A 20 -11.36 -13.95 -2.12
C LEU A 20 -9.83 -13.88 -2.22
N SER A 21 -9.26 -12.68 -2.38
CA SER A 21 -7.82 -12.45 -2.32
C SER A 21 -7.26 -12.65 -0.91
N TYR A 22 -7.99 -12.24 0.12
CA TYR A 22 -7.62 -12.43 1.52
C TYR A 22 -7.48 -13.91 1.86
N GLU A 23 -8.50 -14.73 1.56
CA GLU A 23 -8.44 -16.17 1.84
C GLU A 23 -7.32 -16.86 1.05
N ARG A 24 -7.14 -16.52 -0.24
CA ARG A 24 -6.01 -17.05 -1.03
C ARG A 24 -4.66 -16.65 -0.44
N THR A 25 -4.52 -15.42 0.06
CA THR A 25 -3.28 -14.97 0.68
C THR A 25 -3.01 -15.71 1.97
N LYS A 26 -4.05 -15.94 2.79
CA LYS A 26 -3.97 -16.76 4.00
C LYS A 26 -3.56 -18.20 3.70
N ASP A 27 -4.13 -18.80 2.67
CA ASP A 27 -3.76 -20.14 2.20
C ASP A 27 -2.30 -20.18 1.74
N ASN A 28 -1.84 -19.18 0.99
CA ASN A 28 -0.45 -19.08 0.55
C ASN A 28 0.52 -18.94 1.73
N ILE A 29 0.20 -18.10 2.73
CA ILE A 29 0.99 -17.96 3.96
C ILE A 29 1.14 -19.31 4.67
N ASN A 30 0.05 -20.07 4.79
CA ASN A 30 0.05 -21.37 5.45
C ASN A 30 0.82 -22.43 4.64
N ASN A 31 0.58 -22.52 3.33
CA ASN A 31 1.17 -23.52 2.46
C ASN A 31 2.69 -23.35 2.32
N GLU A 32 3.16 -22.11 2.24
CA GLU A 32 4.59 -21.78 2.18
C GLU A 32 5.24 -21.68 3.58
N ASN A 33 4.45 -21.91 4.64
CA ASN A 33 4.89 -21.83 6.04
C ASN A 33 5.58 -20.49 6.36
N LEU A 34 5.10 -19.39 5.76
CA LEU A 34 5.66 -18.06 5.97
C LEU A 34 5.51 -17.66 7.43
N LYS A 35 6.59 -17.13 8.00
CA LYS A 35 6.64 -16.63 9.37
C LYS A 35 6.63 -15.11 9.35
N ASN A 36 6.19 -14.53 10.46
CA ASN A 36 6.14 -13.09 10.67
C ASN A 36 5.30 -12.39 9.58
N VAL A 37 4.11 -12.92 9.30
CA VAL A 37 3.14 -12.29 8.41
C VAL A 37 1.84 -12.11 9.17
N GLU A 38 1.35 -10.88 9.24
CA GLU A 38 0.02 -10.53 9.70
C GLU A 38 -0.80 -10.02 8.52
N ILE A 39 -2.05 -10.44 8.42
CA ILE A 39 -2.95 -10.04 7.34
C ILE A 39 -4.30 -9.59 7.91
N PHE A 40 -4.71 -8.40 7.50
CA PHE A 40 -5.96 -7.77 7.87
C PHE A 40 -6.91 -7.77 6.68
N ASN A 41 -8.14 -8.28 6.86
CA ASN A 41 -9.19 -8.21 5.85
C ASN A 41 -9.90 -6.84 5.87
N ILE A 42 -9.12 -5.78 5.69
CA ILE A 42 -9.58 -4.38 5.65
C ILE A 42 -8.82 -3.62 4.56
N GLY A 43 -9.42 -2.57 4.03
CA GLY A 43 -8.75 -1.67 3.09
C GLY A 43 -7.94 -0.60 3.80
N ALA A 44 -6.80 -0.22 3.22
CA ALA A 44 -6.05 0.95 3.67
C ALA A 44 -6.73 2.24 3.18
N TRP A 45 -6.98 3.18 4.09
CA TRP A 45 -7.70 4.42 3.79
C TRP A 45 -7.25 5.57 4.71
N SER A 46 -7.86 6.76 4.57
CA SER A 46 -7.51 7.93 5.38
C SER A 46 -8.01 7.86 6.82
N LYS A 47 -9.01 7.03 7.09
CA LYS A 47 -9.66 6.88 8.41
C LYS A 47 -10.47 5.59 8.46
N LYS A 48 -10.88 5.21 9.68
CA LYS A 48 -11.87 4.15 9.90
C LYS A 48 -13.21 4.49 9.26
N ASP A 49 -13.69 3.62 8.37
CA ASP A 49 -14.97 3.77 7.68
C ASP A 49 -15.46 2.44 7.08
N THR A 50 -16.66 2.44 6.51
CA THR A 50 -17.19 1.33 5.72
C THR A 50 -17.51 1.83 4.30
N LEU A 51 -16.78 1.34 3.30
CA LEU A 51 -16.87 1.83 1.93
C LEU A 51 -17.46 0.79 0.97
N ASN A 52 -18.13 1.29 -0.07
CA ASN A 52 -18.62 0.48 -1.18
C ASN A 52 -17.43 -0.05 -2.01
N PHE A 53 -17.46 -1.34 -2.33
CA PHE A 53 -16.32 -2.03 -2.93
C PHE A 53 -16.75 -2.98 -4.04
N SER A 54 -15.95 -3.03 -5.09
CA SER A 54 -16.06 -4.01 -6.18
C SER A 54 -15.13 -5.17 -5.86
N ASN A 55 -15.70 -6.28 -5.37
CA ASN A 55 -14.98 -7.51 -5.08
C ASN A 55 -14.93 -8.37 -6.36
N THR A 56 -13.77 -8.40 -7.03
CA THR A 56 -13.58 -9.18 -8.27
C THR A 56 -12.73 -10.43 -8.04
N GLY A 57 -12.11 -10.57 -6.87
CA GLY A 57 -11.17 -11.66 -6.61
C GLY A 57 -9.94 -11.61 -7.51
N ASN A 58 -9.52 -10.44 -7.97
CA ASN A 58 -8.28 -10.24 -8.74
C ASN A 58 -7.73 -8.82 -8.54
N GLY A 59 -6.62 -8.50 -9.23
CA GLY A 59 -5.97 -7.17 -9.24
C GLY A 59 -6.77 -6.11 -9.99
N GLY A 60 -8.08 -6.05 -9.78
CA GLY A 60 -8.95 -4.96 -10.21
C GLY A 60 -10.02 -4.63 -9.15
N SER A 61 -9.88 -5.22 -7.95
CA SER A 61 -10.80 -5.03 -6.83
C SER A 61 -10.55 -3.67 -6.21
N ARG A 62 -11.59 -2.83 -6.12
CA ARG A 62 -11.41 -1.41 -5.78
C ARG A 62 -12.64 -0.78 -5.13
N ILE A 63 -12.42 0.35 -4.46
CA ILE A 63 -13.49 1.20 -3.94
C ILE A 63 -14.28 1.81 -5.10
N ILE A 64 -15.61 1.74 -5.03
CA ILE A 64 -16.52 2.30 -6.03
C ILE A 64 -17.69 3.01 -5.35
N ASN A 65 -18.32 3.97 -6.02
CA ASN A 65 -19.40 4.74 -5.40
C ASN A 65 -20.69 3.93 -5.18
N ASN A 66 -21.02 3.00 -6.10
CA ASN A 66 -22.27 2.25 -6.07
C ASN A 66 -21.99 0.74 -6.12
N SER A 67 -22.04 0.10 -4.95
CA SER A 67 -21.93 -1.35 -4.79
C SER A 67 -22.94 -1.84 -3.75
N ASN A 68 -23.38 -3.09 -3.88
CA ASN A 68 -24.09 -3.80 -2.82
C ASN A 68 -23.12 -4.47 -1.82
N HIS A 69 -21.83 -4.51 -2.16
CA HIS A 69 -20.78 -5.06 -1.31
C HIS A 69 -20.00 -3.93 -0.65
N LYS A 70 -19.74 -4.08 0.65
CA LYS A 70 -19.01 -3.11 1.47
C LYS A 70 -17.87 -3.81 2.19
N ILE A 71 -16.80 -3.07 2.41
CA ILE A 71 -15.63 -3.48 3.17
C ILE A 71 -15.41 -2.51 4.32
N GLU A 72 -14.78 -2.99 5.37
CA GLU A 72 -14.18 -2.12 6.39
C GLU A 72 -12.87 -1.55 5.86
N VAL A 73 -12.63 -0.28 6.14
CA VAL A 73 -11.36 0.40 5.86
C VAL A 73 -10.86 1.10 7.11
N ASP A 74 -9.55 1.29 7.20
CA ASP A 74 -8.94 2.01 8.32
C ASP A 74 -7.61 2.66 7.92
N SER A 75 -7.13 3.59 8.75
CA SER A 75 -5.84 4.23 8.57
C SER A 75 -4.70 3.35 9.09
N LEU A 76 -3.55 3.40 8.42
CA LEU A 76 -2.36 2.69 8.87
C LEU A 76 -1.92 3.20 10.24
N ASP A 77 -2.02 4.52 10.47
CA ASP A 77 -1.70 5.14 11.75
C ASP A 77 -2.56 4.56 12.90
N ASN A 78 -3.87 4.32 12.67
CA ASN A 78 -4.76 3.72 13.66
C ASN A 78 -4.50 2.22 13.88
N VAL A 79 -4.28 1.46 12.79
CA VAL A 79 -4.11 0.00 12.87
C VAL A 79 -2.74 -0.39 13.45
N LEU A 80 -1.69 0.35 13.12
CA LEU A 80 -0.32 0.01 13.49
C LEU A 80 0.17 0.77 14.72
N GLY A 81 -0.43 1.91 15.05
CA GLY A 81 -0.02 2.77 16.15
C GLY A 81 1.47 3.08 16.09
N ASP A 82 2.19 2.74 17.17
CA ASP A 82 3.62 2.98 17.28
C ASP A 82 4.51 1.91 16.64
N THR A 83 3.98 0.96 15.87
CA THR A 83 4.79 -0.08 15.22
C THR A 83 5.77 0.55 14.21
N PRO A 84 7.10 0.34 14.33
CA PRO A 84 8.07 0.87 13.39
C PRO A 84 7.90 0.29 11.98
N VAL A 85 7.70 1.15 11.00
CA VAL A 85 7.58 0.77 9.58
C VAL A 85 8.80 1.26 8.81
N THR A 86 9.49 0.36 8.13
CA THR A 86 10.69 0.69 7.34
C THR A 86 10.43 0.71 5.83
N PHE A 87 9.31 0.14 5.38
CA PHE A 87 8.96 0.05 3.98
C PHE A 87 7.44 0.01 3.81
N ILE A 88 6.91 0.72 2.80
CA ILE A 88 5.48 0.69 2.43
C ILE A 88 5.38 0.49 0.92
N LYS A 89 4.66 -0.54 0.49
CA LYS A 89 4.28 -0.76 -0.91
C LYS A 89 2.79 -0.56 -1.08
N MET A 90 2.38 0.19 -2.10
CA MET A 90 0.98 0.38 -2.45
C MET A 90 0.71 0.16 -3.93
N ASP A 91 -0.33 -0.61 -4.18
CA ASP A 91 -0.91 -0.93 -5.49
C ASP A 91 -2.33 -1.35 -5.16
N ILE A 92 -3.18 -0.34 -4.98
CA ILE A 92 -4.49 -0.46 -4.31
C ILE A 92 -5.59 0.20 -5.14
N GLU A 93 -5.43 0.13 -6.46
CA GLU A 93 -6.47 0.43 -7.45
C GLU A 93 -7.10 1.82 -7.28
N GLY A 94 -6.28 2.85 -7.02
CA GLY A 94 -6.68 4.24 -6.92
C GLY A 94 -6.90 4.75 -5.50
N ALA A 95 -6.71 3.93 -4.48
CA ALA A 95 -6.79 4.34 -3.07
C ALA A 95 -5.47 4.90 -2.51
N GLU A 96 -4.41 5.02 -3.32
CA GLU A 96 -3.04 5.34 -2.88
C GLU A 96 -2.95 6.64 -2.07
N LEU A 97 -3.50 7.74 -2.58
CA LEU A 97 -3.43 9.03 -1.88
C LEU A 97 -4.16 8.98 -0.53
N GLU A 98 -5.33 8.36 -0.47
CA GLU A 98 -6.12 8.22 0.75
C GLU A 98 -5.41 7.34 1.80
N ALA A 99 -4.82 6.23 1.36
CA ALA A 99 -4.01 5.39 2.23
C ALA A 99 -2.74 6.09 2.73
N LEU A 100 -2.10 6.92 1.90
CA LEU A 100 -0.97 7.77 2.31
C LEU A 100 -1.41 8.82 3.34
N ILE A 101 -2.60 9.41 3.19
CA ILE A 101 -3.18 10.32 4.19
C ILE A 101 -3.37 9.60 5.53
N GLY A 102 -3.84 8.37 5.50
CA GLY A 102 -3.99 7.53 6.70
C GLY A 102 -2.69 6.93 7.25
N ALA A 103 -1.54 7.19 6.61
CA ALA A 103 -0.22 6.74 7.05
C ALA A 103 0.70 7.93 7.40
N LYS A 104 0.13 9.12 7.56
CA LYS A 104 0.86 10.37 7.73
C LYS A 104 1.82 10.30 8.91
N GLU A 105 1.34 9.89 10.08
CA GLU A 105 2.15 9.89 11.30
C GLU A 105 3.30 8.90 11.19
N ILE A 106 3.04 7.70 10.67
CA ILE A 106 4.05 6.68 10.39
C ILE A 106 5.10 7.19 9.40
N ILE A 107 4.68 7.82 8.29
CA ILE A 107 5.59 8.32 7.26
C ILE A 107 6.49 9.41 7.82
N GLN A 108 5.95 10.34 8.60
CA GLN A 108 6.73 11.44 9.19
C GLN A 108 7.69 10.95 10.28
N LYS A 109 7.25 9.98 11.10
CA LYS A 109 8.01 9.46 12.24
C LYS A 109 9.13 8.52 11.82
N TYR A 110 8.82 7.50 11.00
CA TYR A 110 9.75 6.43 10.67
C TYR A 110 10.45 6.61 9.32
N LYS A 111 9.94 7.52 8.48
CA LYS A 111 10.48 7.81 7.14
C LYS A 111 10.77 6.55 6.31
N PRO A 112 9.80 5.61 6.20
CA PRO A 112 9.97 4.35 5.47
C PRO A 112 10.28 4.59 3.99
N HIS A 113 10.99 3.66 3.36
CA HIS A 113 11.06 3.66 1.90
C HIS A 113 9.66 3.35 1.33
N LEU A 114 9.14 4.24 0.49
CA LEU A 114 7.85 4.09 -0.18
C LEU A 114 8.05 3.53 -1.60
N ALA A 115 7.17 2.61 -2.01
CA ALA A 115 7.03 2.13 -3.38
C ALA A 115 5.55 2.19 -3.78
N ILE A 116 5.14 3.28 -4.43
CA ILE A 116 3.74 3.63 -4.66
C ILE A 116 3.42 3.59 -6.15
N SER A 117 2.39 2.86 -6.52
CA SER A 117 1.89 2.82 -7.91
C SER A 117 1.27 4.16 -8.29
N LEU A 118 1.60 4.70 -9.47
CA LEU A 118 1.10 5.99 -9.96
C LEU A 118 0.25 5.88 -11.23
N TYR A 119 -0.26 4.69 -11.56
CA TYR A 119 -0.91 4.43 -12.84
C TYR A 119 -2.44 4.27 -12.77
N HIS A 120 -3.03 4.32 -11.58
CA HIS A 120 -4.47 4.08 -11.39
C HIS A 120 -5.31 5.32 -11.71
N LYS A 121 -4.82 6.52 -11.39
CA LYS A 121 -5.46 7.80 -11.73
C LYS A 121 -4.48 8.73 -12.44
N PRO A 122 -4.93 9.52 -13.45
CA PRO A 122 -4.08 10.51 -14.10
C PRO A 122 -3.43 11.50 -13.12
N GLU A 123 -4.13 11.84 -12.04
CA GLU A 123 -3.70 12.81 -11.04
C GLU A 123 -2.62 12.26 -10.10
N ASP A 124 -2.51 10.93 -9.95
CA ASP A 124 -1.56 10.27 -9.04
C ASP A 124 -0.11 10.66 -9.35
N ILE A 125 0.22 10.89 -10.63
CA ILE A 125 1.56 11.29 -11.06
C ILE A 125 1.99 12.66 -10.50
N PHE A 126 1.04 13.49 -10.04
CA PHE A 126 1.29 14.80 -9.46
C PHE A 126 0.98 14.84 -7.98
N GLU A 127 -0.21 14.39 -7.58
CA GLU A 127 -0.70 14.53 -6.20
C GLU A 127 0.14 13.71 -5.21
N ILE A 128 0.49 12.47 -5.55
CA ILE A 128 1.23 11.59 -4.65
C ILE A 128 2.66 12.11 -4.40
N PRO A 129 3.48 12.44 -5.43
CA PRO A 129 4.78 13.08 -5.21
C PRO A 129 4.73 14.36 -4.38
N LEU A 130 3.74 15.23 -4.64
CA LEU A 130 3.58 16.49 -3.92
C LEU A 130 3.22 16.25 -2.46
N TYR A 131 2.28 15.35 -2.20
CA TYR A 131 1.86 14.99 -0.85
C TYR A 131 3.01 14.36 -0.04
N ILE A 132 3.76 13.42 -0.63
CA ILE A 132 4.92 12.81 0.04
C ILE A 132 5.98 13.87 0.38
N LYS A 133 6.21 14.85 -0.50
CA LYS A 133 7.14 15.97 -0.26
C LYS A 133 6.64 16.95 0.78
N GLU A 134 5.34 17.17 0.89
CA GLU A 134 4.75 17.95 1.96
C GLU A 134 4.98 17.29 3.32
N LEU A 135 4.79 15.97 3.40
CA LEU A 135 5.00 15.22 4.65
C LEU A 135 6.46 15.20 5.09
N VAL A 136 7.37 14.92 4.16
CA VAL A 136 8.81 14.79 4.41
C VAL A 136 9.60 15.42 3.24
N PRO A 137 9.97 16.70 3.34
CA PRO A 137 10.70 17.42 2.29
C PRO A 137 12.03 16.77 1.90
N GLU A 138 12.67 16.04 2.82
CA GLU A 138 13.95 15.34 2.59
C GLU A 138 13.88 14.14 1.64
N TYR A 139 12.69 13.56 1.38
CA TYR A 139 12.59 12.39 0.51
C TYR A 139 13.13 12.66 -0.89
N LYS A 140 14.03 11.82 -1.39
CA LYS A 140 14.38 11.73 -2.80
C LYS A 140 13.30 10.92 -3.50
N LEU A 141 12.86 11.44 -4.65
CA LEU A 141 11.86 10.79 -5.48
C LEU A 141 12.54 10.17 -6.69
N TYR A 142 12.21 8.92 -6.98
CA TYR A 142 12.68 8.18 -8.15
C TYR A 142 11.52 7.44 -8.80
N LEU A 143 11.23 7.80 -10.05
CA LEU A 143 10.15 7.18 -10.81
C LEU A 143 10.73 6.08 -11.71
N ARG A 144 10.09 4.90 -11.72
CA ARG A 144 10.50 3.78 -12.57
C ARG A 144 9.32 3.10 -13.23
N GLN A 145 9.41 2.94 -14.54
CA GLN A 145 8.50 2.14 -15.35
C GLN A 145 8.98 0.68 -15.35
N TYR A 146 8.17 -0.23 -14.84
CA TYR A 146 8.46 -1.66 -14.83
C TYR A 146 7.77 -2.41 -15.98
N GLY A 147 6.60 -1.92 -16.42
CA GLY A 147 5.85 -2.48 -17.54
C GLY A 147 6.48 -2.08 -18.88
N LEU A 148 6.98 -3.05 -19.65
CA LEU A 148 7.69 -2.80 -20.91
C LEU A 148 6.78 -2.26 -22.04
N HIS A 149 5.48 -2.60 -22.01
CA HIS A 149 4.55 -2.34 -23.13
C HIS A 149 3.14 -1.94 -22.68
N SER A 150 3.02 -1.40 -21.46
CA SER A 150 1.74 -0.98 -20.91
C SER A 150 1.95 0.24 -20.02
N ASN A 151 0.88 0.99 -19.76
CA ASN A 151 0.92 2.11 -18.82
C ASN A 151 0.86 1.66 -17.35
N TRP A 152 0.89 0.35 -17.10
CA TRP A 152 0.83 -0.24 -15.77
C TRP A 152 2.23 -0.30 -15.16
N GLU A 153 2.31 -0.52 -13.85
CA GLU A 153 3.58 -0.69 -13.13
C GLU A 153 4.52 0.53 -13.22
N LEU A 154 3.96 1.73 -13.38
CA LEU A 154 4.68 2.97 -13.07
C LEU A 154 4.73 3.14 -11.55
N VAL A 155 5.93 3.06 -10.97
CA VAL A 155 6.12 3.07 -9.51
C VAL A 155 7.02 4.24 -9.09
N LEU A 156 6.53 5.02 -8.14
CA LEU A 156 7.30 6.01 -7.40
C LEU A 156 8.01 5.36 -6.23
N HIS A 157 9.32 5.56 -6.18
CA HIS A 157 10.11 5.31 -5.00
C HIS A 157 10.40 6.61 -4.26
N ALA A 158 10.13 6.65 -2.95
CA ALA A 158 10.52 7.76 -2.08
C ALA A 158 11.39 7.26 -0.91
N PHE A 159 12.60 7.80 -0.76
CA PHE A 159 13.60 7.34 0.22
C PHE A 159 14.56 8.47 0.61
N ILE A 160 15.27 8.33 1.72
CA ILE A 160 16.26 9.31 2.20
C ILE A 160 17.67 8.85 1.87
#